data_AF-A0A1I4D4H0-F1
#
_entry.id   AF-A0A1I4D4H0-F1
#
_cell.length_a   1.000
_cell.length_b   1.000
_cell.length_c   1.000
_cell.angle_alpha   90.00
_cell.angle_beta   90.00
_cell.angle_gamma   90.00
#
_symmetry.space_group_name_H-M   'P 1'
#
loop_
_entity.id
_entity.type
_entity.pdbx_description
1 polymer ?
#
loop_
_entity_poly.entity_id
_entity_poly.type
_entity_poly.pdbx_seq_one_letter_code
_entity_poly.pdbx_strand_id
1 'polypeptide(L)'
;MKYMLLMQFGQQAVFPPISTWPPEDVTAHIEFMHSADEKLTASGELVETQGLAMPDQARTVRAGDGGTPVVTDGPYPEAKDFLIGYWIVDCDSQERAIELAASLSAAPGPGGKPLNMPILAAMVQGAATGLDMLRALGTDGRLAGHHRFHTARAHLLEMGGDPQAAVDDYRVAASRTMSVPEREYLTARAARLAATTSGSVRRTCRAFDVRGSRRATPVIHRTGFQGSPAAPGAPPRASVGDDRRSLIPAARHRQIRH
;
A
#
# COMPACT_ATOMS: atom_id res chain seq x y z
N MET A 1 5.68 12.60 0.22
CA MET A 1 5.56 11.25 -0.36
C MET A 1 4.15 10.75 -0.15
N LYS A 2 3.51 10.21 -1.19
CA LYS A 2 2.10 9.80 -1.07
C LYS A 2 1.94 8.37 -0.58
N TYR A 3 1.10 8.18 0.42
CA TYR A 3 0.70 6.89 0.97
C TYR A 3 -0.81 6.72 0.90
N MET A 4 -1.24 5.49 0.68
CA MET A 4 -2.62 5.05 0.77
C MET A 4 -2.75 4.25 2.06
N LEU A 5 -3.68 4.69 2.90
CA LEU A 5 -4.04 4.04 4.15
C LEU A 5 -5.36 3.29 3.90
N LEU A 6 -5.32 1.98 3.82
CA LEU A 6 -6.50 1.14 3.56
C LEU A 6 -7.13 0.69 4.87
N MET A 7 -8.39 1.04 5.08
CA MET A 7 -9.17 0.64 6.24
C MET A 7 -9.88 -0.67 5.96
N GLN A 8 -9.47 -1.74 6.66
CA GLN A 8 -10.05 -3.06 6.50
C GLN A 8 -10.96 -3.41 7.69
N PHE A 9 -12.06 -4.10 7.40
CA PHE A 9 -13.00 -4.63 8.38
C PHE A 9 -13.09 -6.14 8.23
N GLY A 10 -12.71 -6.86 9.27
CA GLY A 10 -12.50 -8.31 9.24
C GLY A 10 -13.38 -9.09 10.20
N GLN A 11 -13.52 -10.40 9.96
CA GLN A 11 -14.11 -11.36 10.90
C GLN A 11 -13.41 -11.39 12.27
N GLN A 12 -12.18 -10.88 12.36
CA GLN A 12 -11.45 -10.71 13.62
C GLN A 12 -11.80 -9.42 14.37
N ALA A 13 -12.65 -8.55 13.80
CA ALA A 13 -13.19 -7.42 14.53
C ALA A 13 -13.94 -7.96 15.76
N VAL A 14 -13.43 -7.66 16.95
CA VAL A 14 -13.99 -8.09 18.24
C VAL A 14 -15.33 -7.39 18.52
N PHE A 15 -15.76 -6.49 17.64
CA PHE A 15 -16.90 -5.61 17.84
C PHE A 15 -18.07 -6.03 16.95
N PRO A 16 -19.31 -5.96 17.46
CA PRO A 16 -20.50 -6.26 16.67
C PRO A 16 -20.68 -5.19 15.57
N PRO A 17 -21.58 -5.37 14.60
CA PRO A 17 -21.83 -4.38 13.56
C PRO A 17 -22.17 -3.01 14.15
N ILE A 18 -21.71 -1.91 13.53
CA ILE A 18 -21.94 -0.54 14.03
C ILE A 18 -23.43 -0.22 14.26
N SER A 19 -24.32 -0.86 13.52
CA SER A 19 -25.78 -0.74 13.67
C SER A 19 -26.33 -1.27 15.00
N THR A 20 -25.54 -2.04 15.76
CA THR A 20 -25.93 -2.59 17.05
C THR A 20 -25.23 -1.89 18.22
N TRP A 21 -24.45 -0.84 17.96
CA TRP A 21 -23.75 -0.10 19.00
C TRP A 21 -24.70 0.89 19.71
N PRO A 22 -24.40 1.28 20.95
CA PRO A 22 -25.07 2.41 21.58
C PRO A 22 -24.94 3.68 20.71
N PRO A 23 -26.01 4.49 20.56
CA PRO A 23 -25.97 5.68 19.72
C PRO A 23 -24.84 6.67 20.07
N GLU A 24 -24.48 6.76 21.34
CA GLU A 24 -23.36 7.57 21.84
C GLU A 24 -22.00 7.09 21.31
N ASP A 25 -21.79 5.78 21.24
CA ASP A 25 -20.55 5.20 20.72
C ASP A 25 -20.46 5.37 19.19
N VAL A 26 -21.59 5.24 18.48
CA VAL A 26 -21.67 5.54 17.04
C VAL A 26 -21.32 7.01 16.79
N THR A 27 -21.87 7.91 17.59
CA THR A 27 -21.61 9.36 17.46
C THR A 27 -20.13 9.65 17.71
N ALA A 28 -19.56 9.14 18.79
CA ALA A 28 -18.14 9.32 19.12
C ALA A 28 -17.21 8.78 18.02
N HIS A 29 -17.56 7.64 17.42
CA HIS A 29 -16.82 7.07 16.30
C HIS A 29 -16.86 7.99 15.07
N ILE A 30 -18.05 8.44 14.68
CA ILE A 30 -18.24 9.33 13.52
C ILE A 30 -17.51 10.66 13.73
N GLU A 31 -17.62 11.27 14.92
CA GLU A 31 -16.93 12.51 15.27
C GLU A 31 -15.42 12.35 15.22
N PHE A 32 -14.89 11.22 15.70
CA PHE A 32 -13.46 10.93 15.59
C PHE A 32 -12.99 10.90 14.14
N MET A 33 -13.73 10.21 13.27
CA MET A 33 -13.38 10.07 11.85
C MET A 33 -13.40 11.42 11.14
N HIS A 34 -14.44 12.23 11.37
CA HIS A 34 -14.50 13.59 10.84
C HIS A 34 -13.37 14.48 11.38
N SER A 35 -13.10 14.42 12.68
CA SER A 35 -12.00 15.20 13.28
C SER A 35 -10.63 14.79 12.73
N ALA A 36 -10.43 13.50 12.43
CA ALA A 36 -9.20 13.03 11.79
C ALA A 36 -9.05 13.62 10.38
N ASP A 37 -10.11 13.59 9.57
CA ASP A 37 -10.11 14.17 8.23
C ASP A 37 -9.86 15.68 8.23
N GLU A 38 -10.50 16.41 9.17
CA GLU A 38 -10.29 17.85 9.35
C GLU A 38 -8.85 18.17 9.72
N LYS A 39 -8.24 17.40 10.62
CA LYS A 39 -6.84 17.59 11.02
C LYS A 39 -5.88 17.34 9.87
N LEU A 40 -6.09 16.28 9.09
CA LEU A 40 -5.27 15.96 7.92
C LEU A 40 -5.44 17.01 6.82
N THR A 41 -6.65 17.54 6.66
CA THR A 41 -6.91 18.65 5.72
C THR A 41 -6.19 19.92 6.18
N ALA A 42 -6.31 20.27 7.47
CA ALA A 42 -5.69 21.45 8.03
C ALA A 42 -4.17 21.41 8.02
N SER A 43 -3.56 20.23 8.18
CA SER A 43 -2.11 20.05 8.05
C SER A 43 -1.63 20.05 6.59
N GLY A 44 -2.54 19.95 5.62
CA GLY A 44 -2.22 19.80 4.20
C GLY A 44 -1.73 18.39 3.83
N GLU A 45 -1.82 17.43 4.76
CA GLU A 45 -1.42 16.04 4.54
C GLU A 45 -2.48 15.26 3.78
N LEU A 46 -3.76 15.67 3.79
CA LEU A 46 -4.83 14.97 3.07
C LEU A 46 -4.81 15.25 1.57
N VAL A 47 -4.69 14.21 0.76
CA VAL A 47 -4.87 14.27 -0.70
C VAL A 47 -6.29 13.88 -1.08
N GLU A 48 -6.78 12.76 -0.55
CA GLU A 48 -8.11 12.21 -0.83
C GLU A 48 -8.54 11.28 0.30
N THR A 49 -9.84 11.18 0.58
CA THR A 49 -10.41 10.16 1.48
C THR A 49 -11.77 9.73 0.99
N GLN A 50 -12.10 8.45 1.18
CA GLN A 50 -13.43 7.94 0.87
C GLN A 50 -13.80 6.72 1.71
N GLY A 51 -15.04 6.71 2.19
CA GLY A 51 -15.71 5.51 2.70
C GLY A 51 -16.31 4.70 1.55
N LEU A 52 -16.10 3.38 1.56
CA LEU A 52 -16.67 2.51 0.53
C LEU A 52 -18.06 2.01 0.92
N ALA A 53 -18.85 1.65 -0.10
CA ALA A 53 -20.12 0.98 0.11
C ALA A 53 -19.92 -0.39 0.78
N MET A 54 -20.98 -0.89 1.42
CA MET A 54 -20.97 -2.17 2.12
C MET A 54 -20.69 -3.35 1.17
N PRO A 55 -20.13 -4.49 1.67
CA PRO A 55 -19.71 -5.61 0.84
C PRO A 55 -20.80 -6.23 -0.06
N ASP A 56 -22.07 -6.15 0.34
CA ASP A 56 -23.23 -6.61 -0.44
C ASP A 56 -23.43 -5.82 -1.75
N GLN A 57 -22.94 -4.58 -1.79
CA GLN A 57 -22.99 -3.71 -2.96
C GLN A 57 -21.74 -3.84 -3.85
N ALA A 58 -20.70 -4.54 -3.39
CA ALA A 58 -19.49 -4.75 -4.18
C ALA A 58 -19.66 -5.89 -5.20
N ARG A 59 -18.92 -5.80 -6.31
CA ARG A 59 -18.86 -6.84 -7.36
C ARG A 59 -17.41 -7.08 -7.73
N THR A 60 -17.02 -8.34 -7.83
CA THR A 60 -15.72 -8.73 -8.38
C THR A 60 -15.88 -9.05 -9.87
N VAL A 61 -15.05 -8.47 -10.73
CA VAL A 61 -15.11 -8.69 -12.19
C VAL A 61 -13.78 -9.28 -12.66
N ARG A 62 -13.82 -10.40 -13.39
CA ARG A 62 -12.64 -11.05 -14.00
C ARG A 62 -12.85 -11.24 -15.49
N ALA A 63 -11.77 -11.30 -16.26
CA ALA A 63 -11.85 -11.73 -17.66
C ALA A 63 -12.01 -13.27 -17.71
N GLY A 64 -13.04 -13.73 -18.41
CA GLY A 64 -13.19 -15.12 -18.83
C GLY A 64 -12.62 -15.36 -20.24
N ASP A 65 -12.93 -16.53 -20.80
CA ASP A 65 -12.43 -16.93 -22.12
C ASP A 65 -12.79 -15.90 -23.19
N GLY A 66 -11.80 -15.52 -24.01
CA GLY A 66 -11.98 -14.51 -25.05
C GLY A 66 -12.24 -13.08 -24.53
N GLY A 67 -12.03 -12.82 -23.23
CA GLY A 67 -12.18 -11.49 -22.64
C GLY A 67 -13.59 -11.15 -22.16
N THR A 68 -14.53 -12.11 -22.18
CA THR A 68 -15.89 -11.87 -21.66
C THR A 68 -15.87 -11.66 -20.15
N PRO A 69 -16.53 -10.63 -19.58
CA PRO A 69 -16.49 -10.39 -18.15
C PRO A 69 -17.28 -11.46 -17.38
N VAL A 70 -16.64 -12.03 -16.36
CA VAL A 70 -17.24 -12.88 -15.33
C VAL A 70 -17.40 -12.04 -14.06
N VAL A 71 -18.64 -11.77 -13.68
CA VAL A 71 -18.99 -10.96 -12.50
C VAL A 71 -19.45 -11.88 -11.38
N THR A 72 -18.89 -11.70 -10.18
CA THR A 72 -19.30 -12.42 -8.96
C THR A 72 -19.70 -11.42 -7.87
N ASP A 73 -20.71 -11.78 -7.08
CA ASP A 73 -21.15 -10.97 -5.95
C ASP A 73 -20.09 -10.90 -4.85
N GLY A 74 -20.04 -9.74 -4.19
CA GLY A 74 -19.17 -9.46 -3.07
C GLY A 74 -17.69 -9.26 -3.43
N PRO A 75 -16.91 -8.73 -2.49
CA PRO A 75 -15.46 -8.86 -2.51
C PRO A 75 -15.13 -10.32 -2.23
N TYR A 76 -14.39 -10.99 -3.14
CA TYR A 76 -13.84 -12.35 -3.05
C TYR A 76 -14.51 -13.32 -2.04
N PRO A 77 -15.21 -14.39 -2.47
CA PRO A 77 -15.95 -15.31 -1.60
C PRO A 77 -15.15 -15.87 -0.39
N GLU A 78 -13.82 -15.92 -0.47
CA GLU A 78 -12.92 -16.42 0.56
C GLU A 78 -12.27 -15.33 1.44
N ALA A 79 -12.50 -14.05 1.16
CA ALA A 79 -11.87 -12.96 1.89
C ALA A 79 -12.45 -12.83 3.30
N LYS A 80 -11.57 -12.90 4.30
CA LYS A 80 -11.92 -12.74 5.72
C LYS A 80 -12.05 -11.27 6.15
N ASP A 81 -11.50 -10.37 5.33
CA ASP A 81 -11.43 -8.93 5.56
C ASP A 81 -11.87 -8.18 4.31
N PHE A 82 -12.63 -7.11 4.52
CA PHE A 82 -13.23 -6.28 3.47
C PHE A 82 -12.73 -4.84 3.58
N LEU A 83 -12.45 -4.21 2.45
CA LEU A 83 -12.07 -2.80 2.41
C LEU A 83 -13.30 -1.93 2.64
N ILE A 84 -13.27 -1.08 3.66
CA ILE A 84 -14.40 -0.21 4.04
C ILE A 84 -14.11 1.28 3.82
N GLY A 85 -12.87 1.64 3.52
CA GLY A 85 -12.48 3.01 3.18
C GLY A 85 -10.99 3.15 2.96
N TYR A 86 -10.58 4.33 2.51
CA TYR A 86 -9.17 4.66 2.38
C TYR A 86 -8.90 6.16 2.57
N TRP A 87 -7.66 6.47 2.89
CA TRP A 87 -7.07 7.80 2.75
C TRP A 87 -5.90 7.74 1.80
N ILE A 88 -5.67 8.81 1.03
CA ILE A 88 -4.40 9.12 0.41
C ILE A 88 -3.85 10.34 1.12
N VAL A 89 -2.65 10.19 1.68
CA VAL A 89 -1.96 11.24 2.42
C VAL A 89 -0.61 11.56 1.78
N ASP A 90 -0.20 12.82 1.78
CA ASP A 90 1.14 13.26 1.40
C ASP A 90 1.94 13.57 2.66
N CYS A 91 2.89 12.70 3.00
CA CYS A 91 3.68 12.76 4.22
C CYS A 91 5.16 12.98 3.91
N ASP A 92 5.86 13.66 4.83
CA ASP A 92 7.30 13.90 4.71
C ASP A 92 8.15 12.63 4.90
N SER A 93 7.58 11.59 5.53
CA SER A 93 8.27 10.31 5.79
C SER A 93 7.32 9.11 5.83
N GLN A 94 7.87 7.90 5.77
CA GLN A 94 7.12 6.65 5.98
C GLN A 94 6.63 6.55 7.42
N GLU A 95 7.47 6.95 8.38
CA GLU A 95 7.16 6.93 9.81
C GLU A 95 5.93 7.78 10.11
N ARG A 96 5.82 8.95 9.47
CA ARG A 96 4.63 9.81 9.60
C ARG A 96 3.37 9.13 9.08
N ALA A 97 3.43 8.44 7.94
CA ALA A 97 2.30 7.68 7.43
C ALA A 97 1.89 6.53 8.39
N ILE A 98 2.86 5.89 9.05
CA ILE A 98 2.61 4.86 10.07
C ILE A 98 1.96 5.45 11.33
N GLU A 99 2.42 6.62 11.80
CA GLU A 99 1.79 7.33 12.92
C GLU A 99 0.32 7.67 12.64
N LEU A 100 0.03 8.17 11.43
CA LEU A 100 -1.33 8.45 11.00
C LEU A 100 -2.17 7.17 10.97
N ALA A 101 -1.64 6.09 10.39
CA ALA A 101 -2.32 4.79 10.38
C ALA A 101 -2.60 4.26 11.79
N ALA A 102 -1.65 4.40 12.72
CA ALA A 102 -1.81 3.98 14.11
C ALA A 102 -2.88 4.81 14.83
N SER A 103 -2.92 6.13 14.59
CA SER A 103 -3.98 7.00 15.13
C SER A 103 -5.36 6.58 14.61
N LEU A 104 -5.49 6.33 13.31
CA LEU A 104 -6.75 5.92 12.68
C LEU A 104 -7.18 4.52 13.17
N SER A 105 -6.24 3.59 13.36
CA SER A 105 -6.49 2.25 13.91
C SER A 105 -7.14 2.30 15.31
N ALA A 106 -6.87 3.36 16.06
CA ALA A 106 -7.33 3.56 17.42
C ALA A 106 -8.69 4.28 17.55
N ALA A 107 -9.46 4.44 16.45
CA ALA A 107 -10.79 5.04 16.52
C ALA A 107 -11.65 4.38 17.62
N PRO A 108 -12.45 5.16 18.37
CA PRO A 108 -13.25 4.63 19.46
C PRO A 108 -14.35 3.72 18.93
N GLY A 109 -14.52 2.57 19.57
CA GLY A 109 -15.63 1.65 19.42
C GLY A 109 -16.47 1.58 20.71
N PRO A 110 -17.30 0.53 20.88
CA PRO A 110 -18.20 0.39 22.03
C PRO A 110 -17.53 0.59 23.39
N GLY A 111 -18.10 1.47 24.22
CA GLY A 111 -17.57 1.85 25.53
C GLY A 111 -16.24 2.62 25.45
N GLY A 112 -15.98 3.31 24.34
CA GLY A 112 -14.78 4.11 24.11
C GLY A 112 -13.48 3.32 23.90
N LYS A 113 -13.56 1.99 23.72
CA LYS A 113 -12.37 1.14 23.51
C LYS A 113 -11.83 1.32 22.09
N PRO A 114 -10.50 1.37 21.89
CA PRO A 114 -9.93 1.41 20.55
C PRO A 114 -10.37 0.19 19.72
N LEU A 115 -10.81 0.42 18.48
CA LEU A 115 -11.28 -0.64 17.60
C LEU A 115 -10.17 -1.60 17.14
N ASN A 116 -8.91 -1.16 17.20
CA ASN A 116 -7.78 -1.89 16.65
C ASN A 116 -8.02 -2.26 15.16
N MET A 117 -8.52 -1.28 14.39
CA MET A 117 -8.83 -1.49 12.98
C MET A 117 -7.53 -1.74 12.20
N PRO A 118 -7.45 -2.80 11.38
CA PRO A 118 -6.30 -2.99 10.50
C PRO A 118 -6.24 -1.86 9.46
N ILE A 119 -5.24 -0.99 9.60
CA ILE A 119 -4.91 0.06 8.62
C ILE A 119 -3.62 -0.34 7.91
N LEU A 120 -3.72 -0.69 6.63
CA LEU A 120 -2.56 -0.96 5.79
C LEU A 120 -2.04 0.35 5.21
N ALA A 121 -0.77 0.70 5.50
CA ALA A 121 -0.10 1.84 4.90
C ALA A 121 0.79 1.40 3.73
N ALA A 122 0.44 1.81 2.51
CA ALA A 122 1.19 1.50 1.29
C ALA A 122 1.56 2.76 0.51
N MET A 123 2.75 2.82 -0.06
CA MET A 123 3.18 3.97 -0.86
C MET A 123 2.46 3.98 -2.22
N VAL A 124 1.86 5.11 -2.61
CA VAL A 124 1.12 5.29 -3.88
C VAL A 124 2.04 5.81 -4.98
N GLN A 125 2.91 6.76 -4.62
CA GLN A 125 3.93 7.31 -5.51
C GLN A 125 5.29 7.04 -4.90
N GLY A 126 6.04 6.14 -5.54
CA GLY A 126 7.30 5.60 -5.03
C GLY A 126 8.49 6.56 -5.14
N ALA A 127 9.64 6.06 -4.68
CA ALA A 127 10.94 6.69 -4.88
C ALA A 127 11.18 7.18 -6.32
N ALA A 128 10.72 6.42 -7.32
CA ALA A 128 10.88 6.75 -8.74
C ALA A 128 10.32 8.13 -9.12
N THR A 129 9.10 8.47 -8.66
CA THR A 129 8.51 9.80 -8.93
C THR A 129 9.30 10.92 -8.26
N GLY A 130 9.79 10.70 -7.04
CA GLY A 130 10.67 11.66 -6.37
C GLY A 130 12.01 11.84 -7.10
N LEU A 131 12.57 10.75 -7.64
CA LEU A 131 13.77 10.79 -8.46
C LEU A 131 13.55 11.53 -9.78
N ASP A 132 12.38 11.40 -10.42
CA ASP A 132 12.02 12.15 -11.63
C ASP A 132 11.88 13.66 -11.34
N MET A 133 11.26 14.04 -10.22
CA MET A 133 11.18 15.43 -9.77
C MET A 133 12.58 16.01 -9.47
N LEU A 134 13.42 15.27 -8.76
CA LEU A 134 14.81 15.68 -8.51
C LEU A 134 15.61 15.76 -9.81
N ARG A 135 15.39 14.89 -10.79
CA ARG A 135 16.04 14.97 -12.10
C ARG A 135 15.69 16.29 -12.80
N ALA A 136 14.43 16.71 -12.76
CA ALA A 136 13.99 18.00 -13.30
C ALA A 136 14.61 19.19 -12.54
N LEU A 137 14.73 19.11 -11.21
CA LEU A 137 15.41 20.15 -10.42
C LEU A 137 16.93 20.18 -10.65
N GLY A 138 17.54 19.05 -10.98
CA GLY A 138 18.97 18.93 -11.27
C GLY A 138 19.40 19.64 -12.56
N THR A 139 18.46 20.03 -13.43
CA THR A 139 18.77 20.88 -14.59
C THR A 139 18.95 22.35 -14.21
N ASP A 140 18.49 22.76 -13.02
CA ASP A 140 18.80 24.07 -12.44
C ASP A 140 20.13 23.97 -11.67
N GLY A 141 21.19 24.51 -12.28
CA GLY A 141 22.58 24.38 -11.80
C GLY A 141 22.82 24.85 -10.36
N ARG A 142 21.91 25.63 -9.78
CA ARG A 142 22.00 26.12 -8.39
C ARG A 142 21.77 25.01 -7.36
N LEU A 143 20.88 24.07 -7.63
CA LEU A 143 20.50 23.00 -6.72
C LEU A 143 21.34 21.74 -6.92
N ALA A 144 21.70 21.42 -8.18
CA ALA A 144 22.51 20.24 -8.51
C ALA A 144 23.89 20.22 -7.83
N GLY A 145 24.43 21.40 -7.52
CA GLY A 145 25.68 21.56 -6.77
C GLY A 145 25.55 21.35 -5.26
N HIS A 146 24.36 21.43 -4.68
CA HIS A 146 24.19 21.51 -3.23
C HIS A 146 24.11 20.12 -2.57
N HIS A 147 24.71 19.94 -1.38
CA HIS A 147 24.71 18.65 -0.69
C HIS A 147 23.30 18.10 -0.44
N ARG A 148 22.34 18.97 -0.09
CA ARG A 148 20.92 18.63 0.13
C ARG A 148 20.26 17.91 -1.03
N PHE A 149 20.62 18.27 -2.28
CA PHE A 149 20.13 17.59 -3.46
C PHE A 149 20.57 16.13 -3.48
N HIS A 150 21.86 15.89 -3.22
CA HIS A 150 22.42 14.54 -3.15
C HIS A 150 21.88 13.75 -1.95
N THR A 151 21.68 14.38 -0.79
CA THR A 151 21.06 13.73 0.37
C THR A 151 19.64 13.24 0.06
N ALA A 152 18.81 14.09 -0.57
CA ALA A 152 17.44 13.73 -0.94
C ALA A 152 17.42 12.61 -1.99
N ARG A 153 18.28 12.70 -3.01
CA ARG A 153 18.39 11.67 -4.06
C ARG A 153 18.88 10.33 -3.50
N ALA A 154 19.87 10.35 -2.60
CA ALA A 154 20.38 9.16 -1.92
C ALA A 154 19.28 8.43 -1.14
N HIS A 155 18.46 9.17 -0.40
CA HIS A 155 17.38 8.59 0.39
C HIS A 155 16.30 7.95 -0.48
N LEU A 156 15.93 8.61 -1.58
CA LEU A 156 14.98 8.06 -2.55
C LEU A 156 15.55 6.81 -3.24
N LEU A 157 16.83 6.80 -3.62
CA LEU A 157 17.49 5.62 -4.20
C LEU A 157 17.52 4.45 -3.22
N GLU A 158 17.78 4.72 -1.93
CA GLU A 158 17.76 3.70 -0.88
C GLU A 158 16.35 3.10 -0.73
N MET A 159 15.31 3.94 -0.66
CA MET A 159 13.90 3.49 -0.62
C MET A 159 13.47 2.79 -1.92
N GLY A 160 14.03 3.20 -3.06
CA GLY A 160 13.77 2.61 -4.38
C GLY A 160 14.47 1.27 -4.61
N GLY A 161 15.27 0.78 -3.65
CA GLY A 161 15.97 -0.49 -3.75
C GLY A 161 17.26 -0.45 -4.58
N ASP A 162 17.85 0.74 -4.80
CA ASP A 162 19.16 0.90 -5.42
C ASP A 162 20.20 1.36 -4.38
N PRO A 163 20.65 0.43 -3.50
CA PRO A 163 21.56 0.77 -2.41
C PRO A 163 22.93 1.23 -2.91
N GLN A 164 23.36 0.81 -4.11
CA GLN A 164 24.65 1.19 -4.65
C GLN A 164 24.62 2.66 -5.09
N ALA A 165 23.61 3.07 -5.87
CA ALA A 165 23.46 4.46 -6.27
C ALA A 165 23.20 5.37 -5.05
N ALA A 166 22.46 4.89 -4.05
CA ALA A 166 22.26 5.60 -2.79
C ALA A 166 23.58 5.85 -2.04
N VAL A 167 24.45 4.83 -1.95
CA VAL A 167 25.78 4.96 -1.33
C VAL A 167 26.61 6.05 -2.02
N ASP A 168 26.59 6.07 -3.35
CA ASP A 168 27.38 7.03 -4.11
C ASP A 168 26.88 8.47 -3.89
N ASP A 169 25.57 8.69 -3.85
CA ASP A 169 25.02 10.02 -3.52
C ASP A 169 25.25 10.43 -2.07
N TYR A 170 25.16 9.51 -1.10
CA TYR A 170 25.49 9.82 0.29
C TYR A 170 26.94 10.28 0.44
N ARG A 171 27.88 9.68 -0.32
CA ARG A 171 29.28 10.12 -0.36
C ARG A 171 29.45 11.51 -0.97
N VAL A 172 28.76 11.80 -2.07
CA VAL A 172 28.78 13.14 -2.68
C VAL A 172 28.22 14.17 -1.70
N ALA A 173 27.10 13.89 -1.05
CA ALA A 173 26.52 14.77 -0.04
C ALA A 173 27.50 15.03 1.13
N ALA A 174 28.13 13.97 1.65
CA ALA A 174 29.12 14.06 2.72
C ALA A 174 30.33 14.94 2.33
N SER A 175 30.80 14.85 1.08
CA SER A 175 31.92 15.66 0.58
C SER A 175 31.60 17.16 0.43
N ARG A 176 30.31 17.51 0.33
CA ARG A 176 29.84 18.87 0.03
C ARG A 176 29.24 19.60 1.23
N THR A 177 28.88 18.90 2.30
CA THR A 177 28.38 19.57 3.51
C THR A 177 29.53 20.16 4.32
N MET A 178 29.33 21.39 4.78
CA MET A 178 30.24 22.09 5.70
C MET A 178 30.01 21.67 7.17
N SER A 179 28.92 20.98 7.47
CA SER A 179 28.57 20.51 8.81
C SER A 179 29.30 19.21 9.15
N VAL A 180 30.14 19.22 10.19
CA VAL A 180 30.87 18.03 10.64
C VAL A 180 29.91 16.92 11.08
N PRO A 181 28.88 17.16 11.93
CA PRO A 181 27.95 16.10 12.34
C PRO A 181 27.16 15.51 11.16
N GLU A 182 26.77 16.36 10.19
CA GLU A 182 26.05 15.90 9.00
C GLU A 182 26.95 15.03 8.12
N ARG A 183 28.22 15.43 7.94
CA ARG A 183 29.20 14.65 7.18
C ARG A 183 29.43 13.28 7.80
N GLU A 184 29.56 13.21 9.13
CA GLU A 184 29.70 11.95 9.87
C GLU A 184 28.49 11.05 9.69
N TYR A 185 27.28 11.60 9.83
CA TYR A 185 26.03 10.87 9.61
C TYR A 185 25.94 10.27 8.20
N LEU A 186 26.16 11.10 7.17
CA LEU A 186 26.07 10.69 5.77
C LEU A 186 27.12 9.62 5.43
N THR A 187 28.35 9.78 5.93
CA THR A 187 29.43 8.79 5.77
C THR A 187 29.07 7.46 6.44
N ALA A 188 28.56 7.51 7.67
CA ALA A 188 28.15 6.32 8.40
C ALA A 188 26.96 5.61 7.73
N ARG A 189 26.00 6.36 7.17
CA ARG A 189 24.86 5.79 6.42
C ARG A 189 25.34 5.07 5.16
N ALA A 190 26.21 5.70 4.37
CA ALA A 190 26.82 5.07 3.19
C ALA A 190 27.57 3.77 3.55
N ALA A 191 28.36 3.78 4.63
CA ALA A 191 29.11 2.60 5.07
C ALA A 191 28.19 1.43 5.47
N ARG A 192 27.11 1.70 6.21
CA ARG A 192 26.11 0.68 6.59
C ARG A 192 25.44 0.06 5.37
N LEU A 193 25.03 0.89 4.42
CA LEU A 193 24.32 0.44 3.22
C LEU A 193 25.22 -0.40 2.28
N ALA A 194 26.49 -0.02 2.16
CA ALA A 194 27.50 -0.78 1.41
C ALA A 194 27.81 -2.14 2.05
N ALA A 195 27.85 -2.21 3.39
CA ALA A 195 28.09 -3.46 4.13
C ALA A 195 26.95 -4.46 3.95
N THR A 196 25.69 -4.00 4.00
CA THR A 196 24.50 -4.83 3.77
C THR A 196 24.50 -5.43 2.37
N THR A 197 24.83 -4.64 1.35
CA THR A 197 24.90 -5.08 -0.06
C THR A 197 26.00 -6.13 -0.26
N SER A 198 27.18 -5.91 0.33
CA SER A 198 28.31 -6.84 0.24
C SER A 198 28.07 -8.16 0.99
N GLY A 199 27.32 -8.13 2.10
CA GLY A 199 26.95 -9.31 2.87
C GLY A 199 25.88 -10.20 2.20
N SER A 200 25.06 -9.61 1.32
CA SER A 200 24.12 -10.35 0.46
C SER A 200 24.87 -11.13 -0.64
N VAL A 201 25.78 -10.45 -1.35
CA VAL A 201 26.58 -11.05 -2.43
C VAL A 201 27.55 -12.14 -1.91
N ARG A 202 28.13 -11.96 -0.72
CA ARG A 202 28.99 -13.01 -0.12
C ARG A 202 28.21 -14.25 0.32
N ARG A 203 26.93 -14.13 0.67
CA ARG A 203 26.07 -15.27 0.99
C ARG A 203 25.70 -16.07 -0.26
N THR A 204 25.46 -15.42 -1.39
CA THR A 204 25.19 -16.10 -2.67
C THR A 204 26.44 -16.75 -3.27
N CYS A 205 27.63 -16.15 -3.11
CA CYS A 205 28.88 -16.74 -3.62
C CYS A 205 29.40 -17.94 -2.81
N ARG A 206 28.96 -18.15 -1.55
CA ARG A 206 29.40 -19.30 -0.73
C ARG A 206 28.63 -20.60 -1.01
N ALA A 207 27.58 -20.57 -1.83
CA ALA A 207 26.77 -21.75 -2.14
C ALA A 207 27.29 -22.61 -3.31
N PHE A 208 28.44 -22.27 -3.89
CA PHE A 208 29.01 -23.02 -5.03
C PHE A 208 30.48 -23.40 -4.78
N ASP A 209 30.72 -24.31 -3.85
CA ASP A 209 31.94 -25.11 -3.82
C ASP A 209 31.57 -26.56 -3.43
N VAL A 210 31.16 -27.35 -4.44
CA VAL A 210 31.07 -28.81 -4.34
C VAL A 210 32.31 -29.38 -5.04
N ARG A 211 33.31 -29.74 -4.23
CA ARG A 211 34.41 -30.62 -4.65
C ARG A 211 33.87 -32.01 -4.98
N GLY A 212 34.44 -32.60 -6.02
CA GLY A 212 33.80 -33.67 -6.79
C GLY A 212 33.75 -35.05 -6.13
N SER A 213 32.84 -35.88 -6.63
CA SER A 213 33.01 -37.33 -6.71
C SER A 213 31.99 -37.97 -7.68
N ARG A 214 32.52 -38.37 -8.85
CA ARG A 214 32.20 -39.52 -9.73
C ARG A 214 30.75 -40.06 -9.89
N ARG A 215 30.30 -39.99 -11.17
CA ARG A 215 29.52 -40.93 -12.03
C ARG A 215 28.34 -41.74 -11.44
N ALA A 216 27.15 -41.55 -12.06
CA ALA A 216 26.35 -42.62 -12.67
C ALA A 216 25.23 -42.03 -13.59
N THR A 217 24.96 -42.72 -14.71
CA THR A 217 24.04 -42.43 -15.83
C THR A 217 22.54 -42.45 -15.47
N PRO A 218 21.64 -41.76 -16.22
CA PRO A 218 20.20 -41.81 -15.97
C PRO A 218 19.51 -42.94 -16.76
N VAL A 219 18.55 -43.61 -16.13
CA VAL A 219 17.56 -44.47 -16.80
C VAL A 219 16.23 -43.74 -16.79
N ILE A 220 15.71 -43.43 -17.98
CA ILE A 220 14.39 -42.82 -18.19
C ILE A 220 13.39 -43.96 -18.40
N HIS A 221 12.36 -44.05 -17.55
CA HIS A 221 11.15 -44.79 -17.89
C HIS A 221 10.02 -43.81 -18.23
N ARG A 222 9.59 -43.87 -19.48
CA ARG A 222 8.35 -43.30 -20.03
C ARG A 222 7.23 -44.32 -19.80
N THR A 223 6.11 -43.89 -19.25
CA THR A 223 4.80 -44.50 -19.51
C THR A 223 3.74 -43.40 -19.49
N GLY A 224 2.89 -43.39 -20.50
CA GLY A 224 1.71 -42.55 -20.60
C GLY A 224 0.47 -43.40 -20.84
N PHE A 225 -0.72 -42.82 -20.64
CA PHE A 225 -2.02 -43.17 -21.26
C PHE A 225 -3.08 -42.21 -20.64
N GLN A 226 -3.69 -41.29 -21.42
CA GLN A 226 -4.95 -41.37 -22.18
C GLN A 226 -6.26 -41.29 -21.35
N GLY A 227 -7.00 -40.17 -21.52
CA GLY A 227 -8.36 -40.12 -22.10
C GLY A 227 -9.64 -40.26 -21.25
N SER A 228 -10.32 -39.12 -20.97
CA SER A 228 -11.79 -38.77 -21.06
C SER A 228 -12.88 -39.69 -20.43
N PRO A 229 -14.19 -39.28 -20.25
CA PRO A 229 -14.94 -38.13 -20.81
C PRO A 229 -15.91 -37.36 -19.84
N ALA A 230 -16.70 -36.46 -20.44
CA ALA A 230 -17.60 -35.43 -19.91
C ALA A 230 -18.83 -35.87 -19.07
N ALA A 231 -19.47 -34.90 -18.39
CA ALA A 231 -20.83 -35.01 -17.83
C ALA A 231 -21.68 -33.73 -18.09
N PRO A 232 -23.03 -33.83 -18.19
CA PRO A 232 -23.91 -32.80 -18.74
C PRO A 232 -24.79 -32.07 -17.71
N GLY A 233 -25.40 -30.94 -18.11
CA GLY A 233 -26.73 -30.51 -17.63
C GLY A 233 -26.79 -29.23 -16.79
N ALA A 234 -27.21 -28.12 -17.41
CA ALA A 234 -27.67 -26.90 -16.74
C ALA A 234 -29.21 -26.83 -16.72
N PRO A 235 -29.86 -26.34 -15.65
CA PRO A 235 -31.27 -25.94 -15.67
C PRO A 235 -31.46 -24.42 -15.93
N PRO A 236 -32.68 -23.99 -16.31
CA PRO A 236 -32.91 -22.74 -17.05
C PRO A 236 -33.07 -21.49 -16.18
N ARG A 237 -32.80 -20.34 -16.81
CA ARG A 237 -33.05 -18.97 -16.30
C ARG A 237 -34.54 -18.74 -16.04
N ALA A 238 -34.88 -18.27 -14.84
CA ALA A 238 -36.15 -17.63 -14.57
C ALA A 238 -36.00 -16.10 -14.71
N SER A 239 -36.87 -15.53 -15.53
CA SER A 239 -37.06 -14.11 -15.75
C SER A 239 -38.11 -13.53 -14.79
N VAL A 240 -38.00 -12.20 -14.59
CA VAL A 240 -39.03 -11.24 -14.14
C VAL A 240 -39.12 -10.98 -12.62
N GLY A 241 -39.03 -9.69 -12.29
CA GLY A 241 -39.36 -9.15 -10.97
C GLY A 241 -38.82 -7.73 -10.76
N ASP A 242 -39.17 -6.80 -11.66
CA ASP A 242 -39.01 -5.36 -11.44
C ASP A 242 -39.86 -4.95 -10.24
N ASP A 243 -39.24 -4.52 -9.14
CA ASP A 243 -39.91 -3.67 -8.16
C ASP A 243 -38.95 -2.63 -7.61
N ARG A 244 -38.93 -1.49 -8.29
CA ARG A 244 -38.27 -0.26 -7.87
C ARG A 244 -38.96 0.26 -6.60
N ARG A 245 -38.25 0.25 -5.47
CA ARG A 245 -38.46 1.26 -4.41
C ARG A 245 -37.14 1.91 -4.03
N SER A 246 -36.97 3.08 -4.64
CA SER A 246 -35.94 4.08 -4.39
C SER A 246 -36.21 4.82 -3.08
N LEU A 247 -35.22 4.86 -2.18
CA LEU A 247 -35.07 5.75 -1.03
C LEU A 247 -33.53 5.79 -0.79
N ILE A 248 -32.72 6.85 -0.86
CA ILE A 248 -32.77 8.29 -0.49
C ILE A 248 -31.51 8.98 -1.13
N PRO A 249 -31.42 10.32 -1.25
CA PRO A 249 -30.83 11.00 -2.42
C PRO A 249 -29.38 11.53 -2.25
N ALA A 250 -28.73 11.72 -3.41
CA ALA A 250 -27.46 12.41 -3.59
C ALA A 250 -27.50 13.89 -3.17
N ALA A 251 -26.55 14.31 -2.34
CA ALA A 251 -26.31 15.70 -1.99
C ALA A 251 -25.70 16.45 -3.19
N ARG A 252 -26.39 17.50 -3.65
CA ARG A 252 -25.92 18.42 -4.68
C ARG A 252 -24.95 19.44 -4.08
N HIS A 253 -23.75 19.55 -4.64
CA HIS A 253 -22.89 20.72 -4.50
C HIS A 253 -23.59 21.97 -5.04
N ARG A 254 -23.75 22.99 -4.19
CA ARG A 254 -24.17 24.34 -4.61
C ARG A 254 -22.95 25.25 -4.58
N GLN A 255 -22.54 25.70 -5.76
CA GLN A 255 -21.68 26.87 -5.95
C GLN A 255 -22.34 28.10 -5.32
N ILE A 256 -21.57 28.92 -4.62
CA ILE A 256 -21.87 30.35 -4.49
C ILE A 256 -20.59 31.12 -4.80
N ARG A 257 -20.63 31.85 -5.93
CA ARG A 257 -19.86 33.07 -6.16
C ARG A 257 -20.58 34.20 -5.42
N HIS A 258 -19.85 35.01 -4.67
CA HIS A 258 -19.68 36.45 -4.87
C HIS A 258 -18.62 36.97 -3.90
#